data_AF-A0A540WSJ8-F1
#
_entry.id   AF-A0A540WSJ8-F1
#
_cell.length_a   1.000
_cell.length_b   1.000
_cell.length_c   1.000
_cell.angle_alpha   90.00
_cell.angle_beta   90.00
_cell.angle_gamma   90.00
#
_symmetry.space_group_name_H-M   'P 1'
#
loop_
_entity.id
_entity.type
_entity.pdbx_description
1 polymer ?
#
loop_
_entity_poly.entity_id
_entity_poly.type
_entity_poly.pdbx_seq_one_letter_code
_entity_poly.pdbx_strand_id
1 'polypeptide(L)'
;MNESPSSSSVQAERDARIAELESSLARRRVGVRPLAAVLGIVVSLALLMMQRRELAYFFSSRVPLTLGVEGDYRFDALATNRYAQVHGLPTARGAYERDGSALFVLVGLRESPFVVRRPALPGEDWVKGRPPPPPDPRPFGIRGRLLSEDDAPRYRDALALLRGMGELQAHEGKLWLLIEGERPGEDRGLVLACLALLAFGVLNAVLLYKALKGPARAA
;
A
#
# COMPACT_ATOMS: atom_id res chain seq x y z
N MET A 1 68.87 -8.15 41.68
CA MET A 1 67.53 -8.59 41.27
C MET A 1 66.66 -7.35 41.23
N ASN A 2 66.29 -6.90 40.02
CA ASN A 2 65.45 -5.73 39.79
C ASN A 2 63.99 -6.18 39.79
N GLU A 3 63.25 -5.86 40.86
CA GLU A 3 61.78 -5.97 40.86
C GLU A 3 61.20 -4.63 40.43
N SER A 4 60.56 -4.62 39.26
CA SER A 4 59.91 -3.47 38.66
C SER A 4 58.59 -3.15 39.39
N PRO A 5 58.46 -2.03 40.13
CA PRO A 5 57.20 -1.62 40.77
C PRO A 5 56.29 -0.81 39.84
N SER A 6 56.53 -0.82 38.53
CA SER A 6 55.88 0.08 37.57
C SER A 6 54.65 -0.49 36.86
N SER A 7 54.37 -1.80 36.97
CA SER A 7 53.26 -2.42 36.22
C SER A 7 51.91 -2.23 36.90
N SER A 8 51.81 -2.36 38.22
CA SER A 8 50.53 -2.34 38.95
C SER A 8 49.92 -0.95 39.07
N SER A 9 50.72 0.10 39.28
CA SER A 9 50.25 1.48 39.38
C SER A 9 49.75 2.01 38.02
N VAL A 10 50.47 1.69 36.94
CA VAL A 10 50.10 2.06 35.56
C VAL A 10 48.85 1.30 35.11
N GLN A 11 48.67 0.05 35.54
CA GLN A 11 47.45 -0.72 35.27
C GLN A 11 46.24 -0.09 35.96
N ALA A 12 46.36 0.25 37.25
CA ALA A 12 45.27 0.85 38.03
C ALA A 12 44.84 2.23 37.49
N GLU A 13 45.80 3.04 37.02
CA GLU A 13 45.52 4.33 36.39
C GLU A 13 44.80 4.18 35.04
N ARG A 14 45.18 3.17 34.26
CA ARG A 14 44.50 2.83 33.00
C ARG A 14 43.07 2.33 33.25
N ASP A 15 42.88 1.46 34.23
CA ASP A 15 41.57 0.91 34.57
C ASP A 15 40.63 2.00 35.11
N ALA A 16 41.16 2.95 35.91
CA ALA A 16 40.41 4.12 36.35
C ALA A 16 40.01 5.03 35.17
N ARG A 17 40.92 5.25 34.22
CA ARG A 17 40.65 6.04 33.00
C ARG A 17 39.61 5.36 32.11
N ILE A 18 39.67 4.03 31.98
CA ILE A 18 38.70 3.23 31.23
C ILE A 18 37.34 3.29 31.91
N ALA A 19 37.25 3.10 33.22
CA ALA A 19 36.00 3.21 33.97
C ALA A 19 35.40 4.62 33.90
N GLU A 20 36.22 5.67 33.93
CA GLU A 20 35.77 7.05 33.74
C GLU A 20 35.23 7.27 32.33
N LEU A 21 35.95 6.80 31.30
CA LEU A 21 35.54 6.88 29.90
C LEU A 21 34.27 6.07 29.63
N GLU A 22 34.13 4.88 30.21
CA GLU A 22 32.91 4.06 30.15
C GLU A 22 31.74 4.74 30.87
N SER A 23 31.97 5.37 32.03
CA SER A 23 30.92 6.14 32.73
C SER A 23 30.49 7.41 31.97
N SER A 24 31.40 7.97 31.17
CA SER A 24 31.15 9.15 30.32
C SER A 24 30.44 8.77 29.02
N LEU A 25 30.75 7.60 28.45
CA LEU A 25 30.09 7.01 27.29
C LEU A 25 28.71 6.45 27.63
N ALA A 26 28.53 5.83 28.81
CA ALA A 26 27.23 5.44 29.33
C ALA A 26 26.29 6.65 29.55
N ARG A 27 26.87 7.85 29.72
CA ARG A 27 26.17 9.14 29.79
C ARG A 27 26.01 9.86 28.44
N ARG A 28 26.51 9.31 27.32
CA ARG A 28 26.19 9.89 26.01
C ARG A 28 24.70 9.74 25.78
N ARG A 29 24.00 10.87 25.82
CA ARG A 29 22.60 11.01 25.44
C ARG A 29 22.43 10.40 24.05
N VAL A 30 21.90 9.18 23.98
CA VAL A 30 21.24 8.65 22.79
C VAL A 30 19.93 9.42 22.65
N GLY A 31 20.05 10.71 22.34
CA GLY A 31 18.96 11.66 22.30
C GLY A 31 18.80 12.13 20.88
N VAL A 32 17.84 11.54 20.16
CA VAL A 32 17.30 12.16 18.94
C VAL A 32 16.82 13.57 19.34
N ARG A 33 17.20 14.60 18.56
CA ARG A 33 16.72 15.97 18.81
C ARG A 33 15.18 15.93 18.88
N PRO A 34 14.52 16.53 19.89
CA PRO A 34 13.06 16.46 20.05
C PRO A 34 12.29 16.75 18.76
N LEU A 35 12.76 17.73 17.98
CA LEU A 35 12.21 18.09 16.68
C LEU A 35 12.22 16.93 15.67
N ALA A 36 13.31 16.16 15.61
CA ALA A 36 13.42 15.00 14.73
C ALA A 36 12.50 13.85 15.18
N ALA A 37 12.32 13.65 16.49
CA ALA A 37 11.39 12.66 17.01
C ALA A 37 9.92 13.02 16.69
N VAL A 38 9.54 14.29 16.85
CA VAL A 38 8.22 14.80 16.45
C VAL A 38 8.00 14.59 14.96
N LEU A 39 8.98 14.95 14.12
CA LEU A 39 8.89 14.74 12.67
C LEU A 39 8.71 13.26 12.32
N GLY A 40 9.47 12.36 12.97
CA GLY A 40 9.33 10.92 12.79
C GLY A 40 7.91 10.42 13.10
N ILE A 41 7.32 10.87 14.21
CA ILE A 41 5.93 10.53 14.58
C ILE A 41 4.95 11.03 13.53
N VAL A 42 5.05 12.31 13.13
CA VAL A 42 4.15 12.92 12.14
C VAL A 42 4.21 12.17 10.81
N VAL A 43 5.42 11.86 10.33
CA VAL A 43 5.62 11.11 9.08
C VAL A 43 5.04 9.70 9.20
N SER A 44 5.31 8.97 10.29
CA SER A 44 4.70 7.65 10.53
C SER A 44 3.18 7.68 10.49
N LEU A 45 2.56 8.63 11.19
CA LEU A 45 1.11 8.76 11.25
C LEU A 45 0.52 9.14 9.90
N ALA A 46 1.18 10.04 9.15
CA ALA A 46 0.75 10.41 7.80
C ALA A 46 0.78 9.21 6.85
N LEU A 47 1.87 8.44 6.86
CA LEU A 47 2.01 7.24 6.03
C LEU A 47 0.99 6.16 6.42
N LEU A 48 0.75 5.94 7.72
CA LEU A 48 -0.30 5.02 8.18
C LEU A 48 -1.70 5.47 7.73
N MET A 49 -1.99 6.77 7.81
CA MET A 49 -3.26 7.33 7.36
C MET A 49 -3.46 7.13 5.85
N MET A 50 -2.40 7.25 5.05
CA MET A 50 -2.46 6.96 3.61
C MET A 50 -2.79 5.49 3.33
N GLN A 51 -2.30 4.56 4.16
CA GLN A 51 -2.54 3.12 4.00
C GLN A 51 -3.87 2.62 4.58
N ARG A 52 -4.67 3.51 5.20
CA ARG A 52 -5.91 3.11 5.90
C ARG A 52 -6.91 2.34 5.03
N ARG A 53 -7.01 2.68 3.74
CA ARG A 53 -7.95 2.04 2.81
C ARG A 53 -7.48 0.65 2.42
N GLU A 54 -6.20 0.50 2.13
CA GLU A 54 -5.57 -0.78 1.85
C GLU A 54 -5.67 -1.72 3.06
N LEU A 55 -5.42 -1.20 4.27
CA LEU A 55 -5.63 -1.95 5.51
C LEU A 55 -7.10 -2.36 5.71
N ALA A 56 -8.04 -1.44 5.48
CA ALA A 56 -9.45 -1.76 5.57
C ALA A 56 -9.86 -2.85 4.57
N TYR A 57 -9.27 -2.87 3.37
CA TYR A 57 -9.47 -3.94 2.40
C TYR A 57 -8.88 -5.26 2.88
N PHE A 58 -7.66 -5.23 3.41
CA PHE A 58 -6.96 -6.41 3.94
C PHE A 58 -7.80 -7.15 4.99
N PHE A 59 -8.48 -6.41 5.87
CA PHE A 59 -9.36 -6.97 6.91
C PHE A 59 -10.83 -7.13 6.47
N SER A 60 -11.16 -6.88 5.20
CA SER A 60 -12.52 -7.02 4.70
C SER A 60 -12.93 -8.49 4.50
N SER A 61 -14.24 -8.72 4.31
CA SER A 61 -14.78 -10.07 4.07
C SER A 61 -14.18 -10.69 2.81
N ARG A 62 -13.71 -11.94 2.93
CA ARG A 62 -13.25 -12.77 1.81
C ARG A 62 -14.39 -13.38 0.99
N VAL A 63 -15.63 -13.27 1.46
CA VAL A 63 -16.81 -13.71 0.72
C VAL A 63 -17.10 -12.65 -0.35
N PRO A 64 -17.08 -13.02 -1.65
CA PRO A 64 -17.30 -12.06 -2.70
C PRO A 64 -18.75 -11.57 -2.69
N LEU A 65 -18.92 -10.26 -2.82
CA LEU A 65 -20.20 -9.65 -3.09
C LEU A 65 -20.60 -9.92 -4.56
N THR A 66 -21.68 -10.65 -4.78
CA THR A 66 -22.18 -10.90 -6.14
C THR A 66 -22.92 -9.67 -6.66
N LEU A 67 -22.34 -9.00 -7.66
CA LEU A 67 -22.90 -7.81 -8.32
C LEU A 67 -23.90 -8.16 -9.43
N GLY A 68 -24.10 -9.45 -9.70
CA GLY A 68 -25.07 -9.95 -10.67
C GLY A 68 -24.45 -10.39 -11.98
N VAL A 69 -25.33 -10.48 -12.97
CA VAL A 69 -25.05 -10.91 -14.35
C VAL A 69 -25.66 -9.90 -15.32
N GLU A 70 -25.39 -10.05 -16.61
CA GLU A 70 -25.98 -9.22 -17.65
C GLU A 70 -27.51 -9.16 -17.53
N GLY A 71 -28.07 -7.94 -17.49
CA GLY A 71 -29.51 -7.68 -17.35
C GLY A 71 -30.05 -7.72 -15.91
N ASP A 72 -29.29 -8.22 -14.93
CA ASP A 72 -29.70 -8.33 -13.52
C ASP A 72 -28.55 -7.91 -12.59
N TYR A 73 -28.08 -6.68 -12.80
CA TYR A 73 -27.00 -6.09 -12.01
C TYR A 73 -27.55 -5.46 -10.72
N ARG A 74 -26.87 -5.75 -9.61
CA ARG A 74 -27.21 -5.27 -8.27
C ARG A 74 -26.49 -3.97 -7.95
N PHE A 75 -27.01 -2.86 -8.45
CA PHE A 75 -26.43 -1.54 -8.25
C PHE A 75 -26.57 -1.03 -6.81
N ASP A 76 -27.59 -1.49 -6.08
CA ASP A 76 -27.83 -1.22 -4.66
C ASP A 76 -26.69 -1.72 -3.75
N ALA A 77 -25.98 -2.75 -4.20
CA ALA A 77 -24.91 -3.38 -3.46
C ALA A 77 -23.53 -2.73 -3.70
N LEU A 78 -23.42 -1.72 -4.57
CA LEU A 78 -22.15 -1.11 -4.96
C LEU A 78 -21.45 -0.45 -3.77
N ALA A 79 -20.27 -0.96 -3.44
CA ALA A 79 -19.43 -0.44 -2.38
C ALA A 79 -17.97 -0.51 -2.79
N THR A 80 -17.29 0.63 -2.78
CA THR A 80 -15.86 0.71 -3.09
C THR A 80 -15.06 -0.07 -2.05
N ASN A 81 -13.88 -0.53 -2.46
CA ASN A 81 -12.93 -1.24 -1.63
C ASN A 81 -13.51 -2.54 -1.03
N ARG A 82 -14.25 -3.30 -1.84
CA ARG A 82 -14.86 -4.58 -1.45
C ARG A 82 -14.45 -5.70 -2.40
N TYR A 83 -14.42 -6.92 -1.88
CA TYR A 83 -14.23 -8.08 -2.73
C TYR A 83 -15.55 -8.44 -3.39
N ALA A 84 -15.58 -8.45 -4.71
CA ALA A 84 -16.80 -8.60 -5.47
C ALA A 84 -16.63 -9.56 -6.65
N GLN A 85 -17.76 -10.05 -7.15
CA GLN A 85 -17.86 -10.88 -8.34
C GLN A 85 -18.87 -10.29 -9.30
N VAL A 86 -18.51 -10.19 -10.58
CA VAL A 86 -19.40 -9.74 -11.65
C VAL A 86 -19.30 -10.69 -12.83
N HIS A 87 -20.39 -10.84 -13.57
CA HIS A 87 -20.40 -11.55 -14.84
C HIS A 87 -20.98 -10.65 -15.93
N GLY A 88 -20.53 -10.83 -17.16
CA GLY A 88 -21.12 -10.14 -18.29
C GLY A 88 -20.43 -10.44 -19.60
N LEU A 89 -20.94 -9.79 -20.65
CA LEU A 89 -20.32 -9.76 -21.95
C LEU A 89 -19.31 -8.61 -22.03
N PRO A 90 -18.08 -8.88 -22.49
CA PRO A 90 -17.09 -7.84 -22.69
C PRO A 90 -17.48 -6.87 -23.81
N THR A 91 -16.99 -5.63 -23.69
CA THR A 91 -17.02 -4.64 -24.77
C THR A 91 -16.12 -5.06 -25.94
N ALA A 92 -16.45 -4.59 -27.14
CA ALA A 92 -15.67 -4.88 -28.36
C ALA A 92 -14.26 -4.26 -28.33
N ARG A 93 -14.06 -3.27 -27.46
CA ARG A 93 -12.81 -2.55 -27.26
C ARG A 93 -12.39 -2.58 -25.79
N GLY A 94 -11.09 -2.48 -25.57
CA GLY A 94 -10.47 -2.44 -24.25
C GLY A 94 -9.31 -1.44 -24.21
N ALA A 95 -8.90 -1.06 -23.01
CA ALA A 95 -7.68 -0.29 -22.77
C ALA A 95 -6.58 -1.25 -22.28
N TYR A 96 -5.36 -1.07 -22.79
CA TYR A 96 -4.23 -1.95 -22.48
C TYR A 96 -3.18 -1.17 -21.67
N GLU A 97 -2.69 -1.78 -20.60
CA GLU A 97 -1.62 -1.22 -19.78
C GLU A 97 -0.52 -2.26 -19.52
N ARG A 98 0.72 -1.80 -19.41
CA ARG A 98 1.82 -2.63 -18.88
C ARG A 98 2.13 -2.21 -17.46
N ASP A 99 2.26 -3.20 -16.59
CA ASP A 99 2.75 -3.04 -15.23
C ASP A 99 3.96 -3.97 -15.06
N GLY A 100 5.15 -3.38 -15.05
CA GLY A 100 6.40 -4.14 -15.17
C GLY A 100 6.45 -4.96 -16.46
N SER A 101 6.61 -6.28 -16.31
CA SER A 101 6.60 -7.24 -17.43
C SER A 101 5.21 -7.77 -17.80
N ALA A 102 4.19 -7.51 -16.98
CA ALA A 102 2.84 -8.02 -17.18
C ALA A 102 2.00 -7.08 -18.04
N LEU A 103 1.20 -7.66 -18.93
CA LEU A 103 0.22 -6.95 -19.75
C LEU A 103 -1.17 -7.16 -19.14
N PHE A 104 -1.86 -6.06 -18.87
CA PHE A 104 -3.22 -6.06 -18.37
C PHE A 104 -4.16 -5.39 -19.38
N VAL A 105 -5.39 -5.86 -19.38
CA VAL A 105 -6.47 -5.34 -20.20
C VAL A 105 -7.58 -4.87 -19.28
N LEU A 106 -8.00 -3.62 -19.47
CA LEU A 106 -9.20 -3.05 -18.90
C LEU A 106 -10.30 -3.19 -19.94
N VAL A 107 -11.27 -4.06 -19.65
CA VAL A 107 -12.38 -4.39 -20.54
C VAL A 107 -13.68 -3.98 -19.87
N GLY A 108 -14.52 -3.25 -20.60
CA GLY A 108 -15.85 -2.92 -20.11
C GLY A 108 -16.77 -4.15 -20.13
N LEU A 109 -17.80 -4.15 -19.29
CA LEU A 109 -18.94 -5.05 -19.46
C LEU A 109 -20.07 -4.27 -20.13
N ARG A 110 -20.55 -4.78 -21.26
CA ARG A 110 -21.55 -4.11 -22.11
C ARG A 110 -22.78 -3.72 -21.30
N GLU A 111 -23.31 -2.53 -21.61
CA GLU A 111 -24.57 -2.02 -21.02
C GLU A 111 -24.54 -1.94 -19.48
N SER A 112 -23.35 -1.83 -18.90
CA SER A 112 -23.15 -1.78 -17.46
C SER A 112 -22.13 -0.71 -17.08
N PRO A 113 -22.01 -0.36 -15.79
CA PRO A 113 -21.01 0.58 -15.30
C PRO A 113 -19.65 -0.10 -15.01
N PHE A 114 -19.54 -1.41 -15.23
CA PHE A 114 -18.40 -2.19 -14.78
C PHE A 114 -17.27 -2.21 -15.81
N VAL A 115 -16.06 -2.00 -15.33
CA VAL A 115 -14.81 -2.21 -16.05
C VAL A 115 -14.00 -3.23 -15.29
N VAL A 116 -13.42 -4.21 -15.97
CA VAL A 116 -12.62 -5.25 -15.35
C VAL A 116 -11.18 -5.13 -15.81
N ARG A 117 -10.26 -5.03 -14.85
CA ARG A 117 -8.82 -5.16 -15.10
C ARG A 117 -8.41 -6.61 -14.89
N ARG A 118 -7.93 -7.25 -15.95
CA ARG A 118 -7.43 -8.63 -15.94
C ARG A 118 -6.11 -8.78 -16.68
N PRO A 119 -5.34 -9.86 -16.45
CA PRO A 119 -4.24 -10.22 -17.33
C PRO A 119 -4.73 -10.38 -18.78
N ALA A 120 -3.85 -10.05 -19.73
CA ALA A 120 -4.11 -10.33 -21.14
C ALA A 120 -4.24 -11.84 -21.37
N LEU A 121 -5.28 -12.22 -22.13
CA LEU A 121 -5.52 -13.60 -22.55
C LEU A 121 -4.68 -13.94 -23.79
N PRO A 122 -4.50 -15.22 -24.12
CA PRO A 122 -3.85 -15.62 -25.38
C PRO A 122 -4.51 -14.94 -26.58
N GLY A 123 -3.71 -14.26 -27.41
CA GLY A 123 -4.19 -13.49 -28.58
C GLY A 123 -4.43 -12.01 -28.32
N GLU A 124 -4.35 -11.54 -27.08
CA GLU A 124 -4.45 -10.12 -26.71
C GLU A 124 -3.08 -9.44 -26.57
N ASP A 125 -2.07 -9.94 -27.29
CA ASP A 125 -0.73 -9.39 -27.26
C ASP A 125 -0.70 -7.97 -27.82
N TRP A 126 -0.31 -7.02 -26.98
CA TRP A 126 -0.25 -5.62 -27.36
C TRP A 126 1.14 -5.00 -27.16
N VAL A 127 1.50 -4.15 -28.12
CA VAL A 127 2.73 -3.36 -28.12
C VAL A 127 2.35 -1.89 -28.25
N LYS A 128 2.93 -1.06 -27.36
CA LYS A 128 2.72 0.38 -27.34
C LYS A 128 3.02 0.99 -28.71
N GLY A 129 2.10 1.82 -29.21
CA GLY A 129 2.20 2.46 -30.53
C GLY A 129 1.50 1.71 -31.66
N ARG A 130 1.02 0.48 -31.43
CA ARG A 130 0.10 -0.21 -32.35
C ARG A 130 -1.34 -0.13 -31.84
N PRO A 131 -2.34 -0.16 -32.73
CA PRO A 131 -3.73 -0.33 -32.33
C PRO A 131 -3.88 -1.56 -31.43
N PRO A 132 -4.60 -1.46 -30.30
CA PRO A 132 -4.87 -2.62 -29.46
C PRO A 132 -5.71 -3.66 -30.20
N PRO A 133 -5.44 -4.96 -30.00
CA PRO A 133 -6.34 -6.00 -30.48
C PRO A 133 -7.70 -5.90 -29.75
N PRO A 134 -8.78 -6.46 -30.32
CA PRO A 134 -10.04 -6.57 -29.61
C PRO A 134 -9.87 -7.53 -28.41
N PRO A 135 -10.55 -7.26 -27.28
CA PRO A 135 -10.63 -8.22 -26.19
C PRO A 135 -11.32 -9.52 -26.61
N ASP A 136 -11.04 -10.61 -25.88
CA ASP A 136 -11.76 -11.88 -26.00
C ASP A 136 -13.26 -11.64 -25.83
N PRO A 137 -14.11 -12.00 -26.82
CA PRO A 137 -15.54 -11.71 -26.80
C PRO A 137 -16.35 -12.66 -25.92
N ARG A 138 -15.74 -13.73 -25.37
CA ARG A 138 -16.47 -14.74 -24.60
C ARG A 138 -16.99 -14.16 -23.29
N PRO A 139 -18.23 -14.48 -22.88
CA PRO A 139 -18.73 -14.10 -21.56
C PRO A 139 -17.81 -14.64 -20.47
N PHE A 140 -17.58 -13.84 -19.43
CA PHE A 140 -16.76 -14.25 -18.29
C PHE A 140 -17.32 -13.75 -16.96
N GLY A 141 -16.90 -14.44 -15.90
CA GLY A 141 -17.12 -14.05 -14.52
C GLY A 141 -15.79 -13.78 -13.84
N ILE A 142 -15.62 -12.60 -13.26
CA ILE A 142 -14.37 -12.23 -12.59
C ILE A 142 -14.64 -11.87 -11.13
N ARG A 143 -13.68 -12.24 -10.29
CA ARG A 143 -13.63 -11.91 -8.87
C ARG A 143 -12.43 -11.03 -8.59
N GLY A 144 -12.64 -10.01 -7.78
CA GLY A 144 -11.59 -9.04 -7.55
C GLY A 144 -11.99 -7.94 -6.59
N ARG A 145 -11.11 -6.95 -6.48
CA ARG A 145 -11.36 -5.74 -5.71
C ARG A 145 -12.19 -4.76 -6.52
N LEU A 146 -13.34 -4.39 -6.00
CA LEU A 146 -14.20 -3.36 -6.56
C LEU A 146 -13.74 -1.99 -6.07
N LEU A 147 -13.52 -1.07 -6.99
CA LEU A 147 -13.16 0.32 -6.74
C LEU A 147 -14.10 1.22 -7.51
N SER A 148 -14.50 2.33 -6.89
CA SER A 148 -15.10 3.43 -7.64
C SER A 148 -14.03 4.12 -8.49
N GLU A 149 -14.44 4.77 -9.59
CA GLU A 149 -13.55 5.62 -10.40
C GLU A 149 -12.75 6.63 -9.55
N ASP A 150 -13.38 7.22 -8.53
CA ASP A 150 -12.75 8.20 -7.63
C ASP A 150 -11.61 7.59 -6.79
N ASP A 151 -11.75 6.31 -6.44
CA ASP A 151 -10.77 5.57 -5.63
C ASP A 151 -9.72 4.84 -6.48
N ALA A 152 -9.79 5.01 -7.80
CA ALA A 152 -8.93 4.36 -8.79
C ALA A 152 -8.14 5.38 -9.64
N PRO A 153 -7.43 6.36 -9.05
CA PRO A 153 -6.83 7.47 -9.80
C PRO A 153 -5.79 7.03 -10.85
N ARG A 154 -5.11 5.89 -10.62
CA ARG A 154 -4.18 5.27 -11.57
C ARG A 154 -4.85 4.96 -12.92
N TYR A 155 -6.15 4.65 -12.91
CA TYR A 155 -6.88 4.17 -14.09
C TYR A 155 -7.73 5.26 -14.75
N ARG A 156 -7.62 6.51 -14.30
CA ARG A 156 -8.47 7.63 -14.77
C ARG A 156 -8.47 7.75 -16.29
N ASP A 157 -7.30 7.73 -16.92
CA ASP A 157 -7.19 7.92 -18.37
C ASP A 157 -7.79 6.73 -19.14
N ALA A 158 -7.58 5.51 -18.65
CA ALA A 158 -8.15 4.31 -19.24
C ALA A 158 -9.67 4.26 -19.10
N LEU A 159 -10.21 4.62 -17.93
CA LEU A 159 -11.65 4.71 -17.68
C LEU A 159 -12.29 5.82 -18.52
N ALA A 160 -11.64 6.98 -18.65
CA ALA A 160 -12.11 8.06 -19.51
C ALA A 160 -12.14 7.65 -20.99
N LEU A 161 -11.10 6.94 -21.44
CA LEU A 161 -11.03 6.39 -22.80
C LEU A 161 -12.16 5.38 -23.06
N LEU A 162 -12.40 4.45 -22.13
CA LEU A 162 -13.49 3.46 -22.24
C LEU A 162 -14.87 4.12 -22.21
N ARG A 163 -15.07 5.13 -21.35
CA ARG A 163 -16.30 5.94 -21.35
C ARG A 163 -16.52 6.62 -22.71
N GLY A 164 -15.47 7.16 -23.31
CA GLY A 164 -15.52 7.81 -24.63
C GLY A 164 -15.86 6.86 -25.79
N MET A 165 -15.75 5.55 -25.61
CA MET A 165 -16.12 4.55 -26.63
C MET A 165 -17.63 4.30 -26.73
N GLY A 166 -18.40 4.68 -25.71
CA GLY A 166 -19.87 4.62 -25.73
C GLY A 166 -20.50 3.24 -25.50
N GLU A 167 -19.71 2.22 -25.16
CA GLU A 167 -20.22 0.86 -24.90
C GLU A 167 -20.58 0.61 -23.41
N LEU A 168 -20.24 1.56 -22.54
CA LEU A 168 -20.46 1.51 -21.08
C LEU A 168 -21.58 2.45 -20.66
N GLN A 169 -22.33 2.06 -19.63
CA GLN A 169 -23.39 2.87 -19.03
C GLN A 169 -23.02 3.23 -17.60
N ALA A 170 -22.60 4.47 -17.37
CA ALA A 170 -22.23 4.93 -16.04
C ALA A 170 -23.43 4.91 -15.08
N HIS A 171 -23.21 4.44 -13.85
CA HIS A 171 -24.21 4.45 -12.79
C HIS A 171 -23.88 5.58 -11.82
N GLU A 172 -24.85 6.47 -11.57
CA GLU A 172 -24.64 7.71 -10.81
C GLU A 172 -23.47 8.56 -11.34
N GLY A 173 -23.26 8.53 -12.66
CA GLY A 173 -22.18 9.25 -13.34
C GLY A 173 -20.80 8.60 -13.21
N LYS A 174 -20.66 7.46 -12.53
CA LYS A 174 -19.38 6.81 -12.25
C LYS A 174 -19.25 5.46 -12.94
N LEU A 175 -18.00 5.10 -13.25
CA LEU A 175 -17.62 3.73 -13.59
C LEU A 175 -17.08 3.00 -12.36
N TRP A 176 -17.19 1.68 -12.38
CA TRP A 176 -16.76 0.80 -11.30
C TRP A 176 -15.71 -0.17 -11.83
N LEU A 177 -14.50 -0.07 -11.28
CA LEU A 177 -13.38 -0.90 -11.66
C LEU A 177 -13.31 -2.15 -10.78
N LEU A 178 -13.25 -3.33 -11.38
CA LEU A 178 -12.96 -4.59 -10.71
C LEU A 178 -11.54 -5.05 -11.08
N ILE A 179 -10.65 -5.13 -10.09
CA ILE A 179 -9.28 -5.62 -10.31
C ILE A 179 -9.23 -7.11 -10.02
N GLU A 180 -9.07 -7.93 -11.07
CA GLU A 180 -8.99 -9.38 -10.96
C GLU A 180 -7.84 -9.81 -10.03
N GLY A 181 -8.11 -10.85 -9.24
CA GLY A 181 -7.09 -11.53 -8.46
C GLY A 181 -6.73 -10.86 -7.15
N GLU A 182 -7.09 -9.59 -6.93
CA GLU A 182 -6.87 -8.92 -5.65
C GLU A 182 -7.85 -9.45 -4.59
N ARG A 183 -7.39 -10.34 -3.69
CA ARG A 183 -8.22 -10.85 -2.58
C ARG A 183 -7.93 -10.16 -1.25
N PRO A 184 -8.94 -10.02 -0.37
CA PRO A 184 -8.73 -9.56 1.00
C PRO A 184 -7.78 -10.46 1.78
N GLY A 185 -6.75 -9.84 2.36
CA GLY A 185 -5.80 -10.52 3.23
C GLY A 185 -4.59 -11.15 2.52
N GLU A 186 -4.42 -10.96 1.20
CA GLU A 186 -3.25 -11.48 0.47
C GLU A 186 -2.00 -10.61 0.66
N ASP A 187 -2.14 -9.28 0.76
CA ASP A 187 -1.01 -8.36 0.89
C ASP A 187 -0.45 -8.31 2.32
N ARG A 188 0.33 -9.34 2.67
CA ARG A 188 1.04 -9.40 3.96
C ARG A 188 2.14 -8.34 4.07
N GLY A 189 2.68 -7.89 2.94
CA GLY A 189 3.73 -6.88 2.87
C GLY A 189 3.23 -5.54 3.42
N LEU A 190 2.01 -5.15 3.04
CA LEU A 190 1.33 -3.98 3.59
C LEU A 190 1.21 -4.01 5.11
N VAL A 191 0.80 -5.15 5.69
CA VAL A 191 0.66 -5.29 7.14
C VAL A 191 2.01 -5.13 7.83
N LEU A 192 3.05 -5.79 7.31
CA LEU A 192 4.41 -5.65 7.84
C LEU A 192 4.92 -4.21 7.76
N ALA A 193 4.68 -3.52 6.65
CA ALA A 193 5.04 -2.12 6.48
C ALA A 193 4.31 -1.23 7.49
N CYS A 194 3.01 -1.45 7.71
CA CYS A 194 2.24 -0.70 8.69
C CYS A 194 2.70 -0.97 10.13
N LEU A 195 3.03 -2.22 10.47
CA LEU A 195 3.61 -2.58 11.77
C LEU A 195 4.97 -1.92 11.97
N ALA A 196 5.83 -1.89 10.94
CA ALA A 196 7.11 -1.21 10.99
C ALA A 196 6.96 0.31 11.20
N LEU A 197 6.02 0.96 10.49
CA LEU A 197 5.70 2.38 10.66
C LEU A 197 5.17 2.68 12.07
N LEU A 198 4.33 1.81 12.61
CA LEU A 198 3.80 1.93 13.97
C LEU A 198 4.91 1.76 15.02
N ALA A 199 5.76 0.75 14.89
CA ALA A 199 6.91 0.55 15.77
C ALA A 199 7.88 1.74 15.71
N PHE A 200 8.14 2.26 14.51
CA PHE A 200 8.97 3.46 14.33
C PHE A 200 8.35 4.69 15.00
N GLY A 201 7.04 4.92 14.84
CA GLY A 201 6.33 6.00 15.51
C GLY A 201 6.38 5.89 17.04
N VAL A 202 6.14 4.69 17.58
CA VAL A 202 6.22 4.41 19.03
C VAL A 202 7.63 4.62 19.56
N LEU A 203 8.66 4.15 18.85
CA LEU A 203 10.06 4.36 19.24
C LEU A 203 10.39 5.85 19.32
N ASN A 204 9.97 6.65 18.32
CA ASN A 204 10.16 8.10 18.34
C ASN A 204 9.40 8.76 19.50
N ALA A 205 8.18 8.32 19.81
CA ALA A 205 7.41 8.82 20.95
C ALA A 205 8.11 8.51 22.30
N VAL A 206 8.67 7.32 22.45
CA VAL A 206 9.45 6.93 23.65
C VAL A 206 10.73 7.75 23.76
N LEU A 207 11.45 7.96 22.65
CA LEU A 207 12.66 8.78 22.63
C LEU A 207 12.36 10.25 22.97
N LEU A 208 11.27 10.79 22.43
CA LEU A 208 10.78 12.14 22.76
C LEU A 208 10.45 12.24 24.24
N TYR A 209 9.68 11.29 24.79
CA TYR A 209 9.33 11.25 26.20
C TYR A 209 10.57 11.21 27.10
N LYS A 210 11.55 10.35 26.77
CA LYS A 210 12.83 10.26 27.49
C LYS A 210 13.65 11.55 27.38
N ALA A 211 13.64 12.21 26.21
CA ALA A 211 14.34 13.48 26.02
C ALA A 211 13.72 14.61 26.85
N LEU A 212 12.38 14.63 26.98
CA LEU A 212 11.64 15.60 27.80
C LEU A 212 11.75 15.31 29.31
N LYS A 213 11.88 14.04 29.72
CA LYS A 213 12.11 13.63 31.12
C LYS A 213 13.58 13.63 31.56
N GLY A 214 14.53 13.69 30.62
CA GLY A 214 15.95 13.79 30.92
C GLY A 214 16.23 14.97 31.84
N PRO A 215 17.22 14.87 32.75
CA PRO A 215 17.29 15.74 33.92
C PRO A 215 17.24 17.19 33.50
N ALA A 216 16.21 17.89 33.98
CA ALA A 216 16.23 19.32 34.21
C ALA A 216 17.45 19.60 35.10
N ARG A 217 18.61 19.76 34.48
CA ARG A 217 19.80 20.24 35.18
C ARG A 217 19.77 21.74 35.09
N ALA A 218 19.61 22.34 36.26
CA ALA A 218 20.38 23.50 36.69
C ALA A 218 20.42 24.62 35.65
N ALA A 219 19.38 25.44 35.67
CA ALA A 219 19.59 26.88 35.55
C ALA A 219 19.82 27.41 36.97
#